data_AF-A0A2A7A4G9-F1
#
_entry.id   AF-A0A2A7A4G9-F1
#
_cell.length_a   1.000
_cell.length_b   1.000
_cell.length_c   1.000
_cell.angle_alpha   90.00
_cell.angle_beta   90.00
_cell.angle_gamma   90.00
#
_symmetry.space_group_name_H-M   'P 1'
#
loop_
_entity.id
_entity.type
_entity.pdbx_description
1 polymer ?
#
loop_
_entity_poly.entity_id
_entity_poly.type
_entity_poly.pdbx_seq_one_letter_code
_entity_poly.pdbx_strand_id
1 'polypeptide(L)' 'FFSALPYTPHEMESAKHPYELPPVHYTVIRAMGEQMGVGGDDSWGANVHPEYIPDVTKPVEFTFTFRGI' A
#
# COMPACT_ATOMS: atom_id res chain seq x y z
N PHE A 1 1.05 -8.22 3.96
CA PHE A 1 0.65 -7.91 2.56
C PHE A 1 1.90 -7.67 1.70
N PHE A 2 1.84 -7.97 0.41
CA PHE A 2 2.97 -7.82 -0.53
C PHE A 2 2.48 -7.23 -1.85
N SER A 3 3.25 -6.30 -2.43
CA SER A 3 3.05 -5.84 -3.80
C SER A 3 4.38 -5.72 -4.55
N ALA A 4 4.35 -5.99 -5.84
CA ALA A 4 5.44 -5.73 -6.77
C ALA A 4 4.86 -4.92 -7.95
N LEU A 5 5.08 -3.60 -7.95
CA LEU A 5 4.52 -2.67 -8.93
C LEU A 5 5.64 -2.01 -9.75
N PRO A 6 5.37 -1.60 -11.00
CA PRO A 6 6.37 -0.90 -11.80
C PRO A 6 6.56 0.58 -11.39
N TYR A 7 5.79 1.07 -10.43
CA TYR A 7 5.76 2.47 -9.99
C TYR A 7 5.86 2.57 -8.47
N THR A 8 6.50 3.64 -7.99
CA THR A 8 6.53 4.03 -6.59
C THR A 8 5.16 4.59 -6.16
N PRO A 9 4.84 4.57 -4.85
CA PRO A 9 3.62 5.21 -4.36
C PRO A 9 3.51 6.69 -4.73
N HIS A 10 4.63 7.41 -4.73
CA HIS A 10 4.66 8.83 -5.08
C HIS A 10 4.37 9.08 -6.57
N GLU A 11 4.85 8.23 -7.47
CA GLU A 11 4.51 8.31 -8.90
C GLU A 11 3.02 8.04 -9.13
N MET A 12 2.47 7.02 -8.45
CA MET A 12 1.05 6.69 -8.54
C MET A 12 0.14 7.80 -7.97
N GLU A 13 0.54 8.42 -6.86
CA GLU A 13 -0.22 9.51 -6.23
C GLU A 13 -0.17 10.81 -7.05
N SER A 14 0.94 11.05 -7.75
CA SER A 14 1.11 12.25 -8.57
C SER A 14 0.36 12.19 -9.91
N ALA A 15 0.18 10.98 -10.47
CA ALA A 15 -0.51 10.78 -11.74
C ALA A 15 -2.04 10.84 -11.56
N LYS A 16 -2.72 11.69 -12.33
CA LYS A 16 -4.20 11.74 -12.34
C LYS A 16 -4.80 10.69 -13.26
N HIS A 17 -4.03 10.26 -14.26
CA HIS A 17 -4.45 9.24 -15.21
C HIS A 17 -3.34 8.19 -15.42
N PRO A 18 -3.67 6.92 -15.69
CA PRO A 18 -2.68 5.87 -15.87
C PRO A 18 -1.64 6.12 -16.97
N TYR A 19 -1.98 6.89 -18.00
CA TYR A 19 -1.06 7.20 -19.11
C TYR A 19 -0.06 8.32 -18.78
N GLU A 20 -0.22 9.01 -17.65
CA GLU A 20 0.72 10.03 -17.17
C GLU A 20 1.86 9.42 -16.36
N LEU A 21 1.81 8.10 -16.09
CA LEU A 21 2.85 7.39 -15.36
C LEU A 21 4.16 7.38 -16.14
N PRO A 22 5.30 7.47 -15.43
CA PRO A 22 6.60 7.51 -16.09
C PRO A 22 6.92 6.18 -16.79
N PRO A 23 7.88 6.16 -17.72
CA PRO A 23 8.39 4.92 -18.27
C PRO A 23 8.87 3.96 -17.16
N VAL A 24 8.59 2.66 -17.35
CA VAL A 24 8.93 1.63 -16.35
C VAL A 24 10.43 1.33 -16.42
N HIS A 25 11.11 1.49 -15.28
CA HIS A 25 12.55 1.21 -15.15
C HIS A 25 12.87 0.19 -14.05
N TYR A 26 11.96 -0.03 -13.10
CA TYR A 26 12.21 -0.84 -11.90
C TYR A 26 10.97 -1.65 -11.53
N THR A 27 11.16 -2.66 -10.67
CA THR A 27 10.06 -3.28 -9.91
C THR A 27 10.17 -2.81 -8.47
N VAL A 28 9.16 -2.06 -8.02
CA VAL A 28 9.02 -1.55 -6.66
C VAL A 28 8.36 -2.62 -5.80
N ILE A 29 9.13 -3.19 -4.87
CA ILE A 29 8.65 -4.18 -3.90
C ILE A 29 8.19 -3.46 -2.63
N ARG A 30 6.97 -3.76 -2.18
CA ARG A 30 6.44 -3.29 -0.89
C ARG A 30 6.04 -4.48 -0.04
N ALA A 31 6.77 -4.69 1.05
CA ALA A 31 6.47 -5.70 2.07
C ALA A 31 5.91 -4.99 3.31
N MET A 32 4.70 -5.36 3.73
CA MET A 32 4.02 -4.73 4.86
C MET A 32 3.51 -5.80 5.83
N GLY A 33 3.72 -5.59 7.13
CA GLY A 33 3.15 -6.46 8.17
C GLY A 33 1.63 -6.35 8.22
N GLU A 34 1.12 -5.13 8.27
CA GLU A 34 -0.30 -4.82 8.33
C GLU A 34 -0.64 -3.69 7.36
N GLN A 35 -1.91 -3.64 6.95
CA GLN A 35 -2.46 -2.57 6.12
C GLN A 35 -3.88 -2.27 6.61
N MET A 36 -4.21 -0.99 6.75
CA MET A 36 -5.57 -0.58 7.07
C MET A 36 -6.53 -0.99 5.96
N GLY A 37 -7.75 -1.34 6.34
CA GLY A 37 -8.85 -1.56 5.39
C GLY A 37 -9.07 -0.34 4.49
N VAL A 38 -9.63 -0.57 3.31
CA VAL A 38 -9.90 0.50 2.33
C VAL A 38 -11.14 1.33 2.70
N GLY A 39 -12.10 0.73 3.39
CA GLY A 39 -13.42 1.34 3.65
C GLY A 39 -14.33 1.27 2.42
N GLY A 40 -15.28 2.19 2.32
CA GLY A 40 -16.17 2.32 1.17
C GLY A 40 -17.68 2.32 1.46
N ASP A 41 -18.09 2.39 2.73
CA ASP A 41 -19.50 2.61 3.12
C ASP A 41 -20.06 3.89 2.46
N ASP A 42 -19.25 4.95 2.46
CA ASP A 42 -19.38 6.08 1.56
C ASP A 42 -17.99 6.62 1.14
N SER A 43 -17.97 7.54 0.18
CA SER A 43 -16.73 8.17 -0.32
C SER A 43 -16.58 9.63 0.10
N TRP A 44 -17.30 10.07 1.15
CA TRP A 44 -17.34 11.48 1.56
C TRP A 44 -17.27 11.70 3.07
N GLY A 45 -16.92 10.67 3.87
CA GLY A 45 -16.58 10.85 5.27
C GLY A 45 -16.64 9.61 6.15
N ALA A 46 -17.21 8.50 5.67
CA ALA A 46 -17.21 7.26 6.43
C ALA A 46 -15.79 6.75 6.68
N ASN A 47 -15.51 6.39 7.94
CA ASN A 47 -14.26 5.76 8.31
C ASN A 47 -14.31 4.26 8.02
N VAL A 48 -13.15 3.62 8.01
CA VAL A 48 -13.02 2.15 7.98
C VAL A 48 -13.62 1.56 9.27
N HIS A 49 -14.29 0.40 9.16
CA HIS A 49 -14.80 -0.31 10.34
C HIS A 49 -13.65 -0.68 11.32
N PRO A 50 -13.84 -0.57 12.64
CA PRO A 50 -12.75 -0.71 13.63
C PRO A 50 -11.96 -2.02 13.55
N GLU A 51 -12.59 -3.12 13.18
CA GLU A 51 -11.96 -4.44 13.03
C GLU A 51 -10.92 -4.52 11.90
N TYR A 52 -10.90 -3.54 10.97
CA TYR A 52 -9.92 -3.45 9.89
C TYR A 52 -8.92 -2.30 10.09
N ILE A 53 -8.89 -1.68 11.27
CA ILE A 53 -7.89 -0.69 11.65
C ILE A 53 -6.79 -1.40 12.47
N PRO A 54 -5.51 -1.34 12.05
CA PRO A 54 -4.39 -1.90 12.80
C PRO A 54 -4.36 -1.46 14.27
N ASP A 55 -4.12 -2.39 15.18
CA ASP A 55 -4.04 -2.12 16.63
C ASP A 55 -2.72 -1.43 16.97
N VAL A 56 -2.75 -0.10 17.11
CA VAL A 56 -1.59 0.73 17.45
C VAL A 56 -1.25 0.72 18.95
N THR A 57 -1.98 -0.02 19.78
CA THR A 57 -1.72 -0.11 21.24
C THR A 57 -0.60 -1.08 21.58
N LYS A 58 -0.20 -1.93 20.64
CA LYS A 58 0.83 -2.96 20.82
C LYS A 58 2.01 -2.70 19.88
N PRO A 59 3.23 -3.11 20.27
CA PRO A 59 4.36 -3.09 19.34
C PRO A 59 4.08 -4.02 18.15
N VAL A 60 4.36 -3.53 16.95
CA VAL A 60 4.24 -4.30 15.72
C VAL A 60 5.62 -4.81 15.33
N GLU A 61 5.77 -6.13 15.27
CA GLU A 61 6.97 -6.77 14.74
C GLU A 61 6.67 -7.34 13.35
N PHE A 62 7.50 -6.98 12.37
CA PHE A 62 7.38 -7.48 11.01
C PHE A 62 8.76 -7.91 10.50
N THR A 63 8.86 -9.15 10.06
CA THR A 63 10.05 -9.69 9.42
C THR A 63 9.70 -10.15 8.02
N PHE A 64 10.53 -9.80 7.05
CA PHE A 64 10.47 -10.37 5.71
C PHE A 64 11.86 -10.79 5.26
N THR A 65 11.91 -11.74 4.34
CA THR A 65 13.14 -12.15 3.66
C THR A 65 12.92 -12.05 2.16
N PHE A 66 13.99 -11.73 1.45
CA PHE A 66 13.98 -11.66 0.01
C PHE A 66 15.23 -12.36 -0.52
N ARG A 67 15.04 -13.19 -1.55
CA ARG A 67 16.12 -13.85 -2.27
C ARG A 67 15.93 -13.57 -3.75
N GLY A 68 16.88 -12.83 -4.32
CA GLY A 68 16.98 -12.67 -5.77
C GLY A 68 17.45 -13.94 -6.47
N ILE A 69 17.48 -13.89 -7.81
CA ILE A 69 18.05 -14.95 -8.66
C ILE A 69 19.57 -14.94 -8.51
#